data_AF-A0A1G5JNH9-F1
#
_entry.id   AF-A0A1G5JNH9-F1
#
_cell.length_a   1.000
_cell.length_b   1.000
_cell.length_c   1.000
_cell.angle_alpha   90.00
_cell.angle_beta   90.00
_cell.angle_gamma   90.00
#
_symmetry.space_group_name_H-M   'P 1'
#
loop_
_entity.id
_entity.type
_entity.pdbx_description
1 polymer ?
#
loop_
_entity_poly.entity_id
_entity_poly.type
_entity_poly.pdbx_seq_one_letter_code
_entity_poly.pdbx_strand_id
1 'polypeptide(L)'
;MAYEKFTAKGGKPAQDYPHYLTLGVCPWLETWYKEPNHIIIPWEALPAEVVSFTYGDLFPTMRYEDDKSYRKQVYTKDEIGELIQTYGLPQEWNRTGEHGPERYIEIQVWDNEVIRAYR
;
A
#
# COMPACT_ATOMS: atom_id res chain seq x y z
N MET A 1 -9.54 0.08 -12.06
CA MET A 1 -8.93 1.31 -11.49
C MET A 1 -7.48 1.11 -11.03
N ALA A 2 -7.20 0.39 -9.92
CA ALA A 2 -5.81 0.21 -9.47
C ALA A 2 -4.96 -0.59 -10.49
N TYR A 3 -5.51 -1.72 -10.97
CA TYR A 3 -4.90 -2.53 -12.04
C TYR A 3 -4.54 -1.70 -13.26
N GLU A 4 -5.51 -0.98 -13.85
CA GLU A 4 -5.30 -0.17 -15.05
C GLU A 4 -4.26 0.94 -14.83
N LYS A 5 -4.30 1.62 -13.67
CA LYS A 5 -3.31 2.66 -13.33
C LYS A 5 -1.92 2.07 -13.15
N PHE A 6 -1.80 0.89 -12.56
CA PHE A 6 -0.52 0.21 -12.38
C PHE A 6 0.06 -0.27 -13.72
N THR A 7 -0.75 -0.92 -14.54
CA THR A 7 -0.37 -1.35 -15.90
C THR A 7 0.02 -0.16 -16.78
N ALA A 8 -0.69 0.96 -16.67
CA ALA A 8 -0.34 2.20 -17.37
C ALA A 8 1.03 2.77 -16.97
N LYS A 9 1.52 2.42 -15.77
CA LYS A 9 2.86 2.76 -15.27
C LYS A 9 3.92 1.67 -15.57
N GLY A 10 3.59 0.68 -16.41
CA GLY A 10 4.50 -0.40 -16.79
C GLY A 10 4.50 -1.60 -15.83
N GLY A 11 3.58 -1.62 -14.86
CA GLY A 11 3.33 -2.79 -14.03
C GLY A 11 2.94 -4.02 -14.86
N LYS A 12 3.31 -5.20 -14.38
CA LYS A 12 3.08 -6.51 -15.00
C LYS A 12 2.33 -7.43 -14.03
N PRO A 13 1.08 -7.09 -13.66
CA PRO A 13 0.29 -7.95 -12.78
C PRO A 13 0.16 -9.36 -13.37
N ALA A 14 0.43 -10.38 -12.56
CA ALA A 14 0.30 -11.79 -12.95
C ALA A 14 -1.15 -12.31 -12.82
N GLN A 15 -2.05 -11.47 -12.28
CA GLN A 15 -3.46 -11.78 -12.02
C GLN A 15 -4.31 -10.51 -11.92
N ASP A 16 -5.63 -10.68 -12.01
CA ASP A 16 -6.59 -9.57 -12.07
C ASP A 16 -6.85 -8.90 -10.71
N TYR A 17 -6.53 -9.57 -9.59
CA TYR A 17 -6.83 -9.10 -8.24
C TYR A 17 -5.61 -9.23 -7.33
N PRO A 18 -5.25 -8.18 -6.57
CA PRO A 18 -4.07 -8.22 -5.74
C PRO A 18 -4.37 -8.80 -4.36
N HIS A 19 -3.31 -9.22 -3.67
CA HIS A 19 -3.30 -9.32 -2.22
C HIS A 19 -2.96 -7.97 -1.59
N TYR A 20 -3.75 -7.55 -0.60
CA TYR A 20 -3.56 -6.27 0.09
C TYR A 20 -2.74 -6.47 1.36
N LEU A 21 -1.67 -5.70 1.49
CA LEU A 21 -0.77 -5.67 2.64
C LEU A 21 -0.53 -4.22 3.08
N THR A 22 0.10 -4.02 4.24
CA THR A 22 0.61 -2.71 4.65
C THR A 22 2.12 -2.62 4.49
N LEU A 23 2.62 -1.46 4.10
CA LEU A 23 4.05 -1.19 4.10
C LEU A 23 4.50 -0.88 5.52
N GLY A 24 5.12 -1.89 6.15
CA GLY A 24 5.43 -1.88 7.57
C GLY A 24 4.23 -2.24 8.44
N VAL A 25 4.49 -2.36 9.74
CA VAL A 25 3.45 -2.66 10.73
C VAL A 25 2.56 -1.44 10.95
N CYS A 26 1.25 -1.65 11.02
CA CYS A 26 0.27 -0.62 11.36
C CYS A 26 -0.41 -0.95 12.70
N PRO A 27 0.00 -0.31 13.81
CA PRO A 27 -0.56 -0.57 15.14
C PRO A 27 -2.07 -0.32 15.23
N TRP A 28 -2.62 0.54 14.38
CA TRP A 28 -4.06 0.77 14.35
C TRP A 28 -4.83 -0.46 13.86
N LEU A 29 -4.34 -1.18 12.85
CA LEU A 29 -4.99 -2.40 12.35
C LEU A 29 -4.87 -3.57 13.34
N GLU A 30 -3.81 -3.61 14.16
CA GLU A 30 -3.67 -4.61 15.22
C GLU A 30 -4.84 -4.56 16.22
N THR A 31 -5.35 -3.35 16.50
CA THR A 31 -6.46 -3.16 17.44
C THR A 31 -7.78 -3.82 17.00
N TRP A 32 -7.88 -4.23 15.74
CA TRP A 32 -9.07 -4.92 15.21
C TRP A 32 -9.14 -6.39 15.64
N TYR A 33 -8.03 -6.92 16.18
CA TYR A 33 -7.91 -8.31 16.58
C TYR A 33 -7.59 -8.40 18.08
N LYS A 34 -8.08 -9.46 18.73
CA LYS A 34 -7.76 -9.72 20.14
C LYS A 34 -6.30 -10.14 20.34
N GLU A 35 -5.79 -10.96 19.42
CA GLU A 35 -4.43 -11.51 19.42
C GLU A 35 -3.85 -11.34 18.00
N PRO A 36 -3.37 -10.13 17.66
CA PRO A 36 -2.84 -9.86 16.33
C PRO A 36 -1.53 -10.62 16.09
N ASN A 37 -1.30 -11.00 14.84
CA ASN A 37 -0.05 -11.59 14.38
C ASN A 37 0.24 -11.13 12.94
N HIS A 38 1.47 -11.32 12.48
CA HIS A 38 1.94 -10.77 11.21
C HIS A 38 2.60 -11.84 10.34
N ILE A 39 2.30 -11.76 9.05
CA ILE A 39 3.13 -12.37 8.00
C ILE A 39 3.94 -11.21 7.41
N ILE A 40 5.26 -11.30 7.49
CA ILE A 40 6.18 -10.25 7.03
C ILE A 40 6.90 -10.72 5.78
N ILE A 41 6.73 -9.97 4.69
CA ILE A 41 7.47 -10.16 3.44
C ILE A 41 8.56 -9.09 3.37
N PRO A 42 9.85 -9.46 3.24
CA PRO A 42 10.94 -8.50 3.08
C PRO A 42 10.73 -7.60 1.86
N TRP A 43 11.15 -6.34 1.96
CA TRP A 43 11.02 -5.38 0.86
C TRP A 43 11.71 -5.87 -0.41
N GLU A 44 12.87 -6.51 -0.28
CA GLU A 44 13.69 -7.04 -1.37
C GLU A 44 13.01 -8.22 -2.06
N ALA A 45 12.10 -8.91 -1.37
CA ALA A 45 11.35 -10.05 -1.90
C ALA A 45 10.08 -9.64 -2.68
N LEU A 46 9.77 -8.34 -2.76
CA LEU A 46 8.66 -7.79 -3.55
C LEU A 46 9.16 -7.32 -4.93
N PRO A 47 8.91 -8.05 -6.03
CA PRO A 47 9.33 -7.61 -7.36
C PRO A 47 8.58 -6.36 -7.78
N ALA A 48 9.29 -5.32 -8.23
CA ALA A 48 8.73 -4.00 -8.51
C ALA A 48 7.65 -4.04 -9.61
N GLU A 49 7.77 -4.98 -10.53
CA GLU A 49 6.86 -5.19 -11.65
C GLU A 49 5.51 -5.79 -11.23
N VAL A 50 5.40 -6.43 -10.06
CA VAL A 50 4.15 -7.03 -9.58
C VAL A 50 3.61 -6.38 -8.31
N VAL A 51 4.13 -5.22 -7.89
CA VAL A 51 3.62 -4.50 -6.72
C VAL A 51 3.32 -3.04 -7.03
N SER A 52 2.16 -2.59 -6.55
CA SER A 52 1.80 -1.17 -6.53
C SER A 52 1.44 -0.72 -5.14
N PHE A 53 1.38 0.59 -4.94
CA PHE A 53 1.14 1.19 -3.64
C PHE A 53 0.08 2.28 -3.73
N THR A 54 -0.63 2.51 -2.63
CA THR A 54 -1.38 3.73 -2.40
C THR A 54 -0.93 4.38 -1.10
N TYR A 55 -0.81 5.70 -1.11
CA TYR A 55 -0.45 6.45 0.09
C TYR A 55 -1.70 6.63 0.98
N GLY A 56 -2.03 5.56 1.69
CA GLY A 56 -3.33 5.35 2.32
C GLY A 56 -4.00 4.07 1.82
N ASP A 57 -5.07 3.67 2.50
CA ASP A 57 -6.03 2.67 2.02
C ASP A 57 -6.50 3.03 0.58
N LEU A 58 -6.63 2.02 -0.29
CA LEU A 58 -6.97 2.24 -1.70
C LEU A 58 -8.31 2.96 -1.88
N PHE A 59 -9.31 2.67 -1.07
CA PHE A 59 -10.65 3.25 -1.25
C PHE A 59 -10.68 4.75 -0.94
N PRO A 60 -10.25 5.24 0.25
CA PRO A 60 -10.11 6.67 0.51
C PRO A 60 -9.12 7.35 -0.41
N THR A 61 -7.97 6.73 -0.72
CA THR A 61 -6.99 7.33 -1.65
C THR A 61 -7.63 7.72 -2.98
N MET A 62 -8.61 6.94 -3.44
CA MET A 62 -9.21 7.11 -4.76
C MET A 62 -10.51 7.89 -4.77
N ARG A 63 -11.15 8.07 -3.61
CA ARG A 63 -12.50 8.66 -3.50
C ARG A 63 -12.63 9.82 -2.54
N TYR A 64 -11.67 9.98 -1.62
CA TYR A 64 -11.68 11.08 -0.68
C TYR A 64 -11.34 12.37 -1.44
N GLU A 65 -12.21 13.36 -1.32
CA GLU A 65 -12.09 14.62 -2.03
C GLU A 65 -11.32 15.63 -1.17
N ASP A 66 -10.04 15.79 -1.50
CA ASP A 66 -9.16 16.85 -1.00
C ASP A 66 -8.08 17.19 -2.04
N ASP A 67 -7.25 18.19 -1.73
CA ASP A 67 -6.21 18.70 -2.63
C ASP A 67 -4.85 18.02 -2.43
N LYS A 68 -4.79 16.90 -1.72
CA LYS A 68 -3.51 16.21 -1.47
C LYS A 68 -3.00 15.60 -2.77
N SER A 69 -1.76 15.95 -3.14
CA SER A 69 -1.13 15.53 -4.41
C SER A 69 -1.00 14.02 -4.56
N TYR A 70 -1.06 13.28 -3.45
CA TYR A 70 -0.96 11.83 -3.44
C TYR A 70 -2.29 11.06 -3.61
N ARG A 71 -3.38 11.77 -3.89
CA ARG A 71 -4.70 11.18 -4.15
C ARG A 71 -4.83 10.61 -5.56
N LYS A 72 -5.88 9.80 -5.74
CA LYS A 72 -6.41 9.34 -7.05
C LYS A 72 -5.38 8.66 -7.94
N GLN A 73 -4.33 8.08 -7.36
CA GLN A 73 -3.24 7.44 -8.07
C GLN A 73 -2.69 6.24 -7.29
N VAL A 74 -2.02 5.34 -8.02
CA VAL A 74 -1.17 4.28 -7.46
C VAL A 74 0.29 4.59 -7.77
N TYR A 75 1.18 4.08 -6.94
CA TYR A 75 2.62 4.31 -7.02
C TYR A 75 3.37 3.03 -7.35
N THR A 76 4.44 3.14 -8.13
CA THR A 76 5.44 2.07 -8.26
C THR A 76 6.32 2.02 -7.01
N LYS A 77 7.17 0.99 -6.94
CA LYS A 77 8.13 0.81 -5.86
C LYS A 77 9.12 1.97 -5.72
N ASP A 78 9.53 2.58 -6.82
CA ASP A 78 10.42 3.75 -6.81
C ASP A 78 9.67 5.00 -6.36
N GLU A 79 8.50 5.27 -6.95
CA GLU A 79 7.70 6.47 -6.64
C GLU A 79 7.23 6.49 -5.17
N ILE A 80 6.86 5.34 -4.60
CA ILE A 80 6.44 5.30 -3.18
C ILE A 80 7.61 5.63 -2.25
N GLY A 81 8.83 5.28 -2.62
CA GLY A 81 10.04 5.66 -1.88
C GLY A 81 10.20 7.18 -1.80
N GLU A 82 9.99 7.88 -2.92
CA GLU A 82 10.02 9.35 -2.97
C GLU A 82 8.90 9.99 -2.14
N LEU A 83 7.69 9.42 -2.18
CA LEU A 83 6.57 9.88 -1.36
C LEU A 83 6.86 9.75 0.13
N ILE A 84 7.45 8.62 0.56
CA ILE A 84 7.82 8.40 1.96
C ILE A 84 8.90 9.40 2.39
N GLN A 85 9.88 9.70 1.53
CA GLN A 85 10.87 10.73 1.84
C GLN A 85 10.25 12.12 2.00
N THR A 86 9.18 12.41 1.25
CA THR A 86 8.52 13.71 1.25
C THR A 86 7.54 13.88 2.42
N TYR A 87 6.73 12.87 2.70
CA TYR A 87 5.59 12.96 3.62
C TYR A 87 5.73 12.07 4.86
N GLY A 88 6.69 11.14 4.88
CA GLY A 88 6.85 10.14 5.93
C GLY A 88 5.88 8.97 5.81
N LEU A 89 5.79 8.17 6.87
CA LEU A 89 4.84 7.05 6.97
C LEU A 89 3.56 7.51 7.68
N PRO A 90 2.35 7.30 7.12
CA PRO A 90 1.10 7.67 7.78
C PRO A 90 0.90 7.02 9.15
N GLN A 91 1.43 5.81 9.35
CA GLN A 91 1.46 5.15 10.66
C GLN A 91 2.36 5.83 11.70
N GLU A 92 3.10 6.88 11.33
CA GLU A 92 3.91 7.68 12.24
C GLU A 92 3.30 9.08 12.42
N TRP A 93 3.07 9.82 11.33
CA TRP A 93 2.60 11.20 11.40
C TRP A 93 1.07 11.33 11.55
N ASN A 94 0.27 10.31 11.22
CA ASN A 94 -1.19 10.30 11.34
C ASN A 94 -1.73 9.10 12.12
N ARG A 95 -1.03 8.68 13.18
CA ARG A 95 -1.39 7.51 13.99
C ARG A 95 -2.85 7.51 14.47
N THR A 96 -3.34 8.68 14.84
CA THR A 96 -4.70 8.89 15.37
C THR A 96 -5.74 9.14 14.28
N GLY A 97 -5.34 9.29 13.01
CA GLY A 97 -6.21 9.57 11.87
C GLY A 97 -6.87 10.96 11.88
N GLU A 98 -6.35 11.90 12.68
CA GLU A 98 -6.90 13.24 12.83
C GLU A 98 -6.61 14.15 11.62
N HIS A 99 -5.63 13.79 10.79
CA HIS A 99 -5.17 14.58 9.64
C HIS A 99 -5.61 14.02 8.28
N GLY A 100 -6.63 13.16 8.29
CA GLY A 100 -7.18 12.52 7.11
C GLY A 100 -7.28 11.00 7.24
N PRO A 101 -7.78 10.32 6.20
CA PRO A 101 -8.04 8.88 6.22
C PRO A 101 -6.77 8.02 6.15
N GLU A 102 -5.59 8.59 5.86
CA GLU A 102 -4.36 7.83 5.68
C GLU A 102 -3.78 7.44 7.03
N ARG A 103 -3.74 6.14 7.33
CA ARG A 103 -3.10 5.62 8.56
C ARG A 103 -2.00 4.60 8.30
N TYR A 104 -1.83 4.21 7.05
CA TYR A 104 -0.80 3.30 6.57
C TYR A 104 -0.63 3.50 5.06
N ILE A 105 0.48 3.02 4.50
CA ILE A 105 0.61 2.82 3.06
C ILE A 105 0.13 1.41 2.73
N GLU A 106 -0.80 1.30 1.79
CA GLU A 106 -1.30 0.01 1.32
C GLU A 106 -0.46 -0.48 0.14
N ILE A 107 -0.13 -1.76 0.14
CA ILE A 107 0.53 -2.48 -0.95
C ILE A 107 -0.50 -3.36 -1.64
N GLN A 108 -0.54 -3.32 -2.97
CA GLN A 108 -1.24 -4.28 -3.80
C GLN A 108 -0.22 -5.22 -4.46
N VAL A 109 -0.20 -6.49 -4.05
CA VAL A 109 0.68 -7.53 -4.60
C VAL A 109 -0.08 -8.33 -5.66
N TRP A 110 0.33 -8.16 -6.91
CA TRP A 110 -0.32 -8.69 -8.11
C TRP A 110 0.24 -10.05 -8.57
N ASP A 111 0.87 -10.80 -7.67
CA ASP A 111 1.36 -12.15 -7.94
C ASP A 111 1.15 -13.06 -6.72
N ASN A 112 0.42 -14.16 -6.92
CA ASN A 112 0.16 -15.15 -5.88
C ASN A 112 1.42 -15.89 -5.44
N GLU A 113 2.39 -16.07 -6.33
CA GLU A 113 3.61 -16.83 -5.99
C GLU A 113 4.44 -16.10 -4.93
N VAL A 114 4.42 -14.76 -4.94
CA VAL A 114 5.03 -13.94 -3.87
C VAL A 114 4.41 -14.27 -2.51
N ILE A 115 3.09 -14.39 -2.44
CA ILE A 115 2.37 -14.66 -1.18
C ILE A 115 2.53 -16.11 -0.74
N ARG A 116 2.53 -17.06 -1.68
CA ARG A 116 2.69 -18.50 -1.40
C ARG A 116 4.00 -18.84 -0.70
N ALA A 117 5.05 -18.07 -0.92
CA ALA A 117 6.35 -18.28 -0.27
C ALA A 117 6.34 -18.01 1.26
N TYR A 118 5.30 -17.38 1.81
CA TYR A 118 5.23 -16.93 3.21
C TYR A 118 3.96 -17.37 3.94
N ARG A 119 3.21 -18.33 3.37
CA ARG A 119 1.93 -18.82 3.89
C ARG A 119 2.05 -20.17 4.58
#